data_AF-A0A224Y458-F1
#
_entry.id   AF-A0A224Y458-F1
#
_cell.length_a   1.000
_cell.length_b   1.000
_cell.length_c   1.000
_cell.angle_alpha   90.00
_cell.angle_beta   90.00
_cell.angle_gamma   90.00
#
_symmetry.space_group_name_H-M   'P 1'
#
loop_
_entity.id
_entity.type
_entity.pdbx_description
1 polymer ?
#
loop_
_entity_poly.entity_id
_entity_poly.type
_entity_poly.pdbx_seq_one_letter_code
_entity_poly.pdbx_strand_id
1 'polypeptide(L)'
;MNLLCSFVIISLLLASTTGIRRWYKPRKCNQPGPVHGNCPALPGLIQRWYYAKNSSTCLKFNSAKCKYNANNFPSCASCINQCVPNIPYPVKYCEARKYAFEA
;
A
#
# COMPACT_ATOMS: atom_id res chain seq x y z
N MET A 1 0.24 -43.69 -26.84
CA MET A 1 0.05 -42.21 -26.77
C MET A 1 0.16 -41.85 -25.31
N ASN A 2 1.40 -41.61 -24.88
CA ASN A 2 1.91 -42.13 -23.62
C ASN A 2 1.78 -41.10 -22.50
N LEU A 3 1.52 -41.61 -21.28
CA LEU A 3 1.23 -40.88 -20.02
C LEU A 3 2.08 -39.64 -19.73
N LEU A 4 3.23 -39.47 -20.39
CA LEU A 4 4.08 -38.29 -20.35
C LEU A 4 3.36 -36.98 -20.68
N CYS A 5 2.34 -36.98 -21.54
CA CYS A 5 1.59 -35.77 -21.89
C CYS A 5 0.73 -35.26 -20.71
N SER A 6 0.21 -36.18 -19.88
CA SER A 6 -0.61 -35.84 -18.72
C SER A 6 0.23 -35.27 -17.57
N PHE A 7 1.48 -35.71 -17.39
CA PHE A 7 2.38 -35.15 -16.38
C PHE A 7 2.76 -33.69 -16.67
N VAL A 8 2.95 -33.34 -17.95
CA VAL A 8 3.19 -31.95 -18.37
C VAL A 8 1.98 -31.07 -18.05
N ILE A 9 0.77 -31.54 -18.35
CA ILE A 9 -0.47 -30.80 -18.06
C ILE A 9 -0.67 -30.61 -16.54
N ILE A 10 -0.43 -31.64 -15.73
CA ILE A 10 -0.53 -31.57 -14.27
C ILE A 10 0.51 -30.59 -13.70
N SER A 11 1.74 -30.58 -14.23
CA SER A 11 2.78 -29.64 -13.80
C SER A 11 2.46 -28.17 -14.13
N LEU A 12 1.83 -27.90 -15.28
CA LEU A 12 1.41 -26.55 -15.67
C LEU A 12 0.24 -26.03 -14.83
N LEU A 13 -0.67 -26.91 -14.43
CA LEU A 13 -1.78 -26.56 -13.53
C LEU A 13 -1.30 -26.31 -12.10
N LEU A 14 -0.29 -27.05 -11.61
CA LEU A 14 0.31 -26.85 -10.28
C LEU A 14 1.32 -25.68 -10.22
N ALA A 15 1.90 -25.27 -11.34
CA ALA A 15 2.71 -24.06 -11.41
C ALA A 15 1.90 -22.77 -11.17
N SER A 16 0.57 -22.82 -11.38
CA SER A 16 -0.32 -21.68 -11.10
C SER A 16 -0.67 -21.52 -9.61
N THR A 17 -0.49 -22.56 -8.80
CA THR A 17 -0.81 -22.54 -7.36
C THR A 17 0.41 -22.22 -6.49
N THR A 18 1.63 -22.37 -7.02
CA THR A 18 2.88 -22.02 -6.35
C THR A 18 3.18 -20.52 -6.45
N GLY A 19 2.44 -19.72 -5.68
CA GLY A 19 3.09 -18.74 -4.82
C GLY A 19 4.01 -17.67 -5.44
N ILE A 20 3.78 -17.16 -6.65
CA ILE A 20 4.39 -15.89 -7.12
C ILE A 20 3.73 -14.68 -6.42
N ARG A 21 3.44 -14.77 -5.11
CA ARG A 21 2.78 -13.72 -4.31
C ARG A 21 3.73 -12.94 -3.42
N ARG A 22 5.04 -13.18 -3.50
CA ARG A 22 6.00 -12.56 -2.55
C ARG A 22 6.36 -11.11 -2.88
N TRP A 23 6.18 -10.69 -4.13
CA TRP A 23 6.62 -9.37 -4.63
C TRP A 23 5.48 -8.42 -4.96
N TYR A 24 4.23 -8.89 -4.95
CA TYR A 24 3.09 -8.07 -5.33
C TYR A 24 2.53 -7.31 -4.13
N LYS A 25 2.71 -5.98 -4.15
CA LYS A 25 2.23 -5.09 -3.10
C LYS A 25 0.70 -5.19 -2.93
N PRO A 26 0.15 -5.11 -1.70
CA PRO A 26 -1.30 -5.16 -1.50
C PRO A 26 -2.06 -4.12 -2.34
N ARG A 27 -3.21 -4.50 -2.92
CA ARG A 27 -4.02 -3.63 -3.80
C ARG A 27 -4.34 -2.26 -3.20
N LYS A 28 -4.57 -2.20 -1.89
CA LYS A 28 -4.80 -0.95 -1.14
C LYS A 28 -3.65 0.07 -1.28
N CYS A 29 -2.41 -0.38 -1.37
CA CYS A 29 -1.26 0.48 -1.59
C CYS A 29 -1.18 1.03 -3.03
N ASN A 30 -1.94 0.43 -3.95
CA ASN A 30 -2.01 0.85 -5.35
C ASN A 30 -3.22 1.76 -5.62
N GLN A 31 -4.06 2.05 -4.62
CA GLN A 31 -5.16 2.99 -4.77
C GLN A 31 -4.64 4.45 -4.74
N PRO A 32 -5.36 5.40 -5.36
CA PRO A 32 -5.00 6.82 -5.32
C PRO A 32 -5.05 7.34 -3.88
N GLY A 33 -4.22 8.31 -3.53
CA GLY A 33 -4.25 8.98 -2.23
C GLY A 33 -3.57 10.34 -2.31
N PRO A 34 -3.97 11.30 -1.45
CA PRO A 34 -5.04 11.23 -0.44
C PRO A 34 -6.46 11.37 -1.03
N VAL A 35 -7.46 10.76 -0.39
CA VAL A 35 -8.89 10.94 -0.76
C VAL A 35 -9.61 11.73 0.32
N HIS A 36 -10.14 12.88 -0.06
CA HIS A 36 -11.03 13.73 0.72
C HIS A 36 -12.46 13.42 0.25
N GLY A 37 -13.10 12.42 0.84
CA GLY A 37 -14.43 11.99 0.41
C GLY A 37 -15.43 13.16 0.39
N ASN A 38 -16.22 13.27 -0.69
CA ASN A 38 -17.27 14.29 -0.80
C ASN A 38 -18.55 13.77 -0.13
N CYS A 39 -18.75 14.11 1.15
CA CYS A 39 -19.96 13.75 1.90
C CYS A 39 -20.55 14.96 2.62
N PRO A 40 -21.87 14.96 2.88
CA PRO A 40 -22.51 15.93 3.76
C PRO A 40 -21.76 16.01 5.09
N ALA A 41 -21.54 17.23 5.55
CA ALA A 41 -20.62 17.60 6.62
C ALA A 41 -20.70 16.69 7.85
N LEU A 42 -19.85 15.66 7.91
CA LEU A 42 -19.43 15.12 9.20
C LEU A 42 -18.37 16.08 9.73
N PRO A 43 -18.58 16.73 10.88
CA PRO A 43 -17.57 17.60 11.46
C PRO A 43 -16.30 16.81 11.76
N GLY A 44 -15.17 17.36 11.29
CA GLY A 44 -13.82 16.94 11.64
C GLY A 44 -13.13 16.10 10.57
N LEU A 45 -11.99 16.61 10.11
CA LEU A 45 -10.98 15.81 9.43
C LEU A 45 -10.21 14.98 10.46
N ILE A 46 -9.77 13.80 10.06
CA ILE A 46 -8.94 12.93 10.89
C ILE A 46 -7.58 12.73 10.26
N GLN A 47 -6.54 12.87 11.08
CA GLN A 47 -5.18 12.63 10.66
C GLN A 47 -4.99 11.16 10.26
N ARG A 48 -4.54 10.93 9.04
CA ARG A 48 -4.30 9.60 8.46
C ARG A 48 -3.01 9.61 7.64
N TRP A 49 -2.63 8.43 7.18
CA TRP A 49 -1.45 8.19 6.35
C TRP A 49 -1.86 7.47 5.07
N TYR A 50 -1.19 7.76 3.96
CA TYR A 50 -1.37 7.04 2.70
C TYR A 50 -0.01 6.72 2.09
N TYR A 51 0.06 5.66 1.30
CA TYR A 51 1.25 5.30 0.55
C TYR A 51 1.31 6.07 -0.77
N ALA A 52 2.35 6.87 -0.94
CA ALA A 52 2.67 7.60 -2.16
C ALA A 52 3.59 6.73 -3.04
N LYS A 53 3.05 6.25 -4.17
CA LYS A 53 3.80 5.37 -5.09
C LYS A 53 5.05 6.03 -5.66
N ASN A 54 4.96 7.32 -6.02
CA ASN A 54 6.03 8.04 -6.72
C ASN A 54 7.31 8.14 -5.88
N SER A 55 7.18 8.43 -4.59
CA SER A 55 8.30 8.53 -3.66
C SER A 55 8.54 7.25 -2.87
N SER A 56 7.66 6.27 -2.98
CA SER A 56 7.64 5.06 -2.15
C SER A 56 7.66 5.33 -0.64
N THR A 57 6.95 6.37 -0.21
CA THR A 57 6.87 6.80 1.20
C THR A 57 5.44 6.80 1.72
N CYS A 58 5.29 6.79 3.04
CA CYS A 58 4.02 6.99 3.70
C CYS A 58 3.88 8.46 4.11
N LEU A 59 2.92 9.15 3.52
CA LEU A 59 2.70 10.57 3.74
C LEU A 59 1.45 10.81 4.59
N LYS A 60 1.52 11.85 5.43
CA LYS A 60 0.45 12.27 6.32
C LYS A 60 -0.58 13.11 5.56
N PHE A 61 -1.85 12.94 5.85
CA PHE A 61 -2.93 13.78 5.33
C PHE A 61 -4.12 13.87 6.28
N ASN A 62 -5.02 14.82 6.02
CA ASN A 62 -6.27 14.97 6.74
C ASN A 62 -7.39 14.29 5.93
N SER A 63 -7.83 13.11 6.38
CA SER A 63 -8.88 12.35 5.70
C SER A 63 -10.27 12.77 6.16
N ALA A 64 -11.22 12.77 5.24
CA ALA A 64 -12.63 12.82 5.60
C ALA A 64 -13.02 11.55 6.38
N LYS A 65 -14.00 11.66 7.28
CA LYS A 65 -14.53 10.52 8.05
C LYS A 65 -15.35 9.53 7.19
N CYS A 66 -15.54 9.83 5.91
CA CYS A 66 -16.41 9.11 4.99
C CYS A 66 -15.78 9.04 3.59
N LYS A 67 -16.26 8.10 2.76
CA LYS A 67 -15.85 7.92 1.35
C LYS A 67 -14.32 7.99 1.12
N TYR A 68 -13.54 7.41 2.03
CA TYR A 68 -12.12 7.18 1.84
C TYR A 68 -11.88 5.77 1.28
N ASN A 69 -10.76 5.57 0.59
CA ASN A 69 -10.34 4.24 0.13
C ASN A 69 -9.38 3.58 1.13
N ALA A 70 -8.92 2.37 0.81
CA ALA A 70 -8.08 1.58 1.72
C ALA A 70 -6.60 2.02 1.74
N ASN A 71 -6.19 2.96 0.88
CA ASN A 71 -4.91 3.67 1.01
C ASN A 71 -5.01 4.75 2.11
N ASN A 72 -5.41 4.33 3.31
CA ASN A 72 -5.73 5.18 4.44
C ASN A 72 -5.42 4.41 5.73
N PHE A 73 -4.37 4.83 6.42
CA PHE A 73 -3.83 4.16 7.59
C PHE A 73 -3.91 5.08 8.81
N PRO A 74 -4.20 4.54 10.01
CA PRO A 74 -4.26 5.33 11.23
C PRO A 74 -2.89 5.82 11.71
N SER A 75 -1.81 5.16 11.29
CA SER A 75 -0.44 5.50 11.69
C SER A 75 0.55 5.28 10.55
N CYS A 76 1.67 5.97 10.66
CA CYS A 76 2.87 5.78 9.86
C CYS A 76 3.27 4.30 9.82
N ALA A 77 3.48 3.68 10.99
CA ALA A 77 3.93 2.30 11.10
C ALA A 77 2.98 1.32 10.39
N SER A 78 1.66 1.53 10.51
CA SER A 78 0.68 0.71 9.81
C SER A 78 0.78 0.85 8.29
N CYS A 79 1.09 2.05 7.78
CA CYS A 79 1.30 2.26 6.34
C CYS A 79 2.58 1.56 5.87
N ILE A 80 3.69 1.72 6.62
CA ILE A 80 4.99 1.11 6.29
C ILE A 80 4.86 -0.41 6.22
N ASN A 81 4.36 -1.01 7.29
CA ASN A 81 4.24 -2.46 7.42
C ASN A 81 3.40 -3.09 6.29
N GLN A 82 2.46 -2.33 5.73
CA GLN A 82 1.56 -2.84 4.69
C GLN A 82 2.03 -2.53 3.27
N CYS A 83 2.70 -1.39 3.07
CA CYS A 83 2.92 -0.85 1.73
C CYS A 83 4.37 -0.59 1.37
N VAL A 84 5.30 -0.65 2.30
CA VAL A 84 6.71 -0.42 2.02
C VAL A 84 7.43 -1.78 1.99
N PRO A 85 8.03 -2.18 0.85
CA PRO A 85 8.83 -3.40 0.79
C PRO A 85 10.08 -3.25 1.66
N ASN A 86 10.65 -4.36 2.14
CA ASN A 86 11.92 -4.37 2.87
C ASN A 86 13.06 -3.94 1.91
N ILE A 87 13.25 -2.64 1.72
CA ILE A 87 14.36 -2.08 0.94
C ILE A 87 15.54 -1.86 1.90
N PRO A 88 16.76 -2.30 1.54
CA PRO A 88 17.96 -2.14 2.39
C PRO A 88 18.44 -0.68 2.54
N TYR A 89 17.78 0.29 1.90
CA TYR A 89 18.11 1.71 1.99
C TYR A 89 17.19 2.42 3.00
N PRO A 90 17.73 3.33 3.83
CA PRO A 90 16.95 4.10 4.80
C PRO A 90 16.10 5.17 4.08
N VAL A 91 14.98 4.76 3.53
CA VAL A 91 13.95 5.69 3.03
C VAL A 91 13.30 6.35 4.24
N LYS A 92 13.19 7.68 4.26
CA LYS A 92 12.45 8.43 5.30
C LYS A 92 10.97 8.10 5.16
N TYR A 93 10.56 6.98 5.75
CA TYR A 93 9.25 6.39 5.49
C TYR A 93 8.10 7.25 5.96
N CYS A 94 8.34 8.06 6.97
CA CYS A 94 7.39 9.00 7.52
C CYS A 94 8.17 10.25 7.88
N GLU A 95 8.04 11.29 7.08
CA GLU A 95 8.61 12.57 7.44
C GLU A 95 7.83 13.12 8.65
N ALA A 96 8.36 12.86 9.84
CA ALA A 96 8.29 13.84 10.91
C ALA A 96 9.07 15.05 10.39
N ARG A 97 8.39 16.20 10.25
CA ARG A 97 8.94 17.52 9.89
C ARG A 97 10.45 17.66 10.21
N LYS A 98 11.34 17.25 9.32
CA LYS A 98 12.79 17.44 9.52
C LYS A 98 13.32 18.64 8.73
N TYR A 99 12.43 19.62 8.48
CA TYR A 99 12.74 20.97 8.02
C TYR A 99 11.96 22.03 8.84
N ALA A 100 11.60 21.73 10.09
CA ALA A 100 11.20 22.76 11.05
C ALA A 100 12.46 23.32 11.74
N PHE A 101 13.25 24.06 10.95
CA PHE A 101 14.33 25.02 11.23
C PHE A 101 15.09 25.10 9.88
N GLU A 102 15.08 26.15 9.07
CA GLU A 102 15.21 27.59 9.35
C GLU A 102 14.40 28.43 8.36
N ALA A 103 13.64 29.40 8.89
CA ALA A 103 13.36 30.75 8.38
C ALA A 103 12.21 31.36 9.22
#